data_AF-A0A086B222-F1
#
_entry.id   AF-A0A086B222-F1
#
_cell.length_a   1.000
_cell.length_b   1.000
_cell.length_c   1.000
_cell.angle_alpha   90.00
_cell.angle_beta   90.00
_cell.angle_gamma   90.00
#
_symmetry.space_group_name_H-M   'P 1'
#
loop_
_entity.id
_entity.type
_entity.pdbx_description
1 polymer ?
#
loop_
_entity_poly.entity_id
_entity_poly.type
_entity_poly.pdbx_seq_one_letter_code
_entity_poly.pdbx_strand_id
1 'polypeptide(L)'
;MKRNIVFFLLISGLSFSQQKNVKINDLPPASESHYFPLISYSGKPLLENKINTFLQVSELEYVPNSGGNPFKRASTATNSYSNYVDYYSWEKMESPENILSITMEGEASGAYPENFFIAKNFDLRTGNYINVEDLFRPDAAKTIKNLIQKEIKKQIADFLVVLKAEKNQSDEVLAQIGLYENCYTDYGLDGMEYYFAKDKMKFIAPRCANHAMRALDELDSHVIEFSYKFLEKYWSPYAKNLVSGSSQVDHTSFRNKLYKGTIGGKYPVTVLVKRLYDEQGGGASFNASYWYDKNKKLIEWNGKMKGNHISITESEFYSEEARQWMVTGFVEADIKGNRITGTWQDNKTKKYLNLELEEL
;
A
#
# COMPACT_ATOMS: atom_id res chain seq x y z
N MET A 1 -17.33 65.37 -7.53
CA MET A 1 -16.70 64.27 -6.76
C MET A 1 -17.01 62.96 -7.47
N LYS A 2 -16.02 62.39 -8.18
CA LYS A 2 -16.18 61.13 -8.93
C LYS A 2 -15.84 59.97 -7.99
N ARG A 3 -16.82 59.10 -7.73
CA ARG A 3 -16.64 57.85 -6.96
C ARG A 3 -16.06 56.79 -7.91
N ASN A 4 -14.81 56.40 -7.67
CA ASN A 4 -14.22 55.22 -8.29
C ASN A 4 -14.76 53.98 -7.58
N ILE A 5 -15.53 53.17 -8.29
CA ILE A 5 -15.89 51.81 -7.88
C ILE A 5 -14.77 50.91 -8.38
N VAL A 6 -13.97 50.37 -7.44
CA VAL A 6 -12.97 49.35 -7.73
C VAL A 6 -13.69 48.01 -7.82
N PHE A 7 -13.75 47.46 -9.04
CA PHE A 7 -14.19 46.09 -9.30
C PHE A 7 -13.10 45.13 -8.79
N PHE A 8 -13.34 44.48 -7.65
CA PHE A 8 -12.58 43.30 -7.25
C PHE A 8 -13.03 42.12 -8.12
N LEU A 9 -12.24 41.79 -9.15
CA LEU A 9 -12.33 40.51 -9.85
C LEU A 9 -11.86 39.41 -8.89
N LEU A 10 -12.80 38.78 -8.19
CA LEU A 10 -12.63 37.49 -7.53
C LEU A 10 -12.39 36.43 -8.61
N ILE A 11 -11.12 36.21 -8.97
CA ILE A 11 -10.69 34.98 -9.64
C ILE A 11 -10.48 33.94 -8.54
N SER A 12 -11.57 33.43 -7.99
CA SER A 12 -11.59 32.29 -7.07
C SER A 12 -12.63 31.31 -7.58
N GLY A 13 -12.20 30.20 -8.19
CA GLY A 13 -13.13 29.13 -8.54
C GLY A 13 -12.82 28.27 -9.76
N LEU A 14 -11.56 28.11 -10.19
CA LEU A 14 -11.18 27.07 -11.15
C LEU A 14 -10.13 26.11 -10.58
N SER A 15 -10.33 25.65 -9.35
CA SER A 15 -9.76 24.37 -8.90
C SER A 15 -10.85 23.31 -9.04
N PHE A 16 -11.25 23.05 -10.29
CA PHE A 16 -12.21 22.00 -10.60
C PHE A 16 -11.47 20.68 -10.79
N SER A 17 -11.25 20.02 -9.65
CA SER A 17 -11.36 18.59 -9.42
C SER A 17 -10.65 17.67 -10.41
N GLN A 18 -9.34 17.50 -10.22
CA GLN A 18 -8.60 16.35 -10.77
C GLN A 18 -9.35 15.01 -10.57
N GLN A 19 -10.07 14.84 -9.46
CA GLN A 19 -10.88 13.65 -9.19
C GLN A 19 -12.10 13.43 -10.12
N LYS A 20 -12.68 14.49 -10.71
CA LYS A 20 -13.81 14.35 -11.67
C LYS A 20 -13.40 13.65 -12.96
N ASN A 21 -12.12 13.73 -13.30
CA ASN A 21 -11.56 13.08 -14.49
C ASN A 21 -11.10 11.63 -14.21
N VAL A 22 -11.15 11.20 -12.94
CA VAL A 22 -10.82 9.84 -12.52
C VAL A 22 -12.11 9.04 -12.38
N LYS A 23 -12.30 8.10 -13.30
CA LYS A 23 -13.37 7.09 -13.25
C LYS A 23 -12.79 5.76 -12.80
N ILE A 24 -13.61 4.94 -12.18
CA ILE A 24 -13.27 3.57 -11.81
C ILE A 24 -14.40 2.68 -12.33
N ASN A 25 -14.02 1.60 -13.01
CA ASN A 25 -14.93 0.53 -13.42
C ASN A 25 -14.37 -0.80 -12.91
N ASP A 26 -15.13 -1.88 -13.06
CA ASP A 26 -14.61 -3.21 -12.77
C ASP A 26 -13.59 -3.67 -13.81
N LEU A 27 -12.49 -4.25 -13.34
CA LEU A 27 -11.49 -4.93 -14.15
C LEU A 27 -12.12 -6.20 -14.78
N PRO A 28 -12.15 -6.33 -16.11
CA PRO A 28 -12.67 -7.53 -16.73
C PRO A 28 -11.77 -8.77 -16.54
N PRO A 29 -12.34 -9.99 -16.43
CA PRO A 29 -13.77 -10.27 -16.38
C PRO A 29 -14.35 -10.01 -14.98
N ALA A 30 -15.39 -9.17 -14.90
CA ALA A 30 -16.07 -8.88 -13.65
C ALA A 30 -17.11 -9.96 -13.32
N SER A 31 -17.17 -10.37 -12.05
CA SER A 31 -18.15 -11.31 -11.50
C SER A 31 -18.26 -11.08 -9.99
N GLU A 32 -19.20 -11.75 -9.31
CA GLU A 32 -19.41 -11.61 -7.86
C GLU A 32 -18.14 -11.77 -7.00
N SER A 33 -17.20 -12.64 -7.41
CA SER A 33 -15.90 -12.85 -6.73
C SER A 33 -14.74 -12.01 -7.28
N HIS A 34 -14.97 -11.15 -8.27
CA HIS A 34 -13.90 -10.48 -9.03
C HIS A 34 -14.19 -9.01 -9.32
N TYR A 35 -14.87 -8.32 -8.41
CA TYR A 35 -15.06 -6.88 -8.49
C TYR A 35 -13.80 -6.16 -8.02
N PHE A 36 -12.92 -5.82 -8.98
CA PHE A 36 -11.65 -5.16 -8.73
C PHE A 36 -11.54 -3.84 -9.49
N PRO A 37 -10.99 -2.77 -8.90
CA PRO A 37 -10.98 -1.46 -9.52
C PRO A 37 -10.04 -1.38 -10.73
N LEU A 38 -10.55 -0.87 -11.84
CA LEU A 38 -9.81 -0.44 -13.02
C LEU A 38 -9.97 1.07 -13.21
N ILE A 39 -8.87 1.79 -13.07
CA ILE A 39 -8.85 3.25 -13.13
C ILE A 39 -8.82 3.72 -14.58
N SER A 40 -9.59 4.77 -14.87
CA SER A 40 -9.48 5.56 -16.09
C SER A 40 -9.29 7.03 -15.73
N TYR A 41 -8.21 7.64 -16.21
CA TYR A 41 -7.86 9.02 -15.92
C TYR A 41 -7.71 9.82 -17.21
N SER A 42 -8.81 10.45 -17.63
CA SER A 42 -8.87 11.20 -18.87
C SER A 42 -7.79 12.29 -18.92
N GLY A 43 -6.98 12.28 -19.99
CA GLY A 43 -5.89 13.22 -20.20
C GLY A 43 -4.59 12.92 -19.43
N LYS A 44 -4.54 11.88 -18.58
CA LYS A 44 -3.33 11.48 -17.84
C LYS A 44 -3.02 9.96 -17.96
N PRO A 45 -2.80 9.43 -19.18
CA PRO A 45 -2.62 8.00 -19.41
C PRO A 45 -1.39 7.41 -18.71
N LEU A 46 -0.33 8.19 -18.47
CA LEU A 46 0.83 7.71 -17.71
C LEU A 46 0.48 7.41 -16.25
N LEU A 47 -0.29 8.30 -15.60
CA LEU A 47 -0.73 8.10 -14.22
C LEU A 47 -1.75 6.97 -14.12
N GLU A 48 -2.68 6.88 -15.08
CA GLU A 48 -3.62 5.76 -15.19
C GLU A 48 -2.87 4.43 -15.26
N ASN A 49 -1.92 4.30 -16.18
CA ASN A 49 -1.12 3.08 -16.34
C ASN A 49 -0.32 2.76 -15.09
N LYS A 50 0.28 3.76 -14.44
CA LYS A 50 1.06 3.56 -13.21
C LYS A 50 0.21 3.04 -12.06
N ILE A 51 -0.95 3.66 -11.81
CA ILE A 51 -1.87 3.24 -10.75
C ILE A 51 -2.42 1.84 -11.02
N ASN A 52 -2.89 1.56 -12.24
CA ASN A 52 -3.40 0.23 -12.60
C ASN A 52 -2.32 -0.85 -12.55
N THR A 53 -1.09 -0.52 -12.95
CA THR A 53 0.06 -1.45 -12.82
C THR A 53 0.35 -1.74 -11.36
N PHE A 54 0.38 -0.72 -10.50
CA PHE A 54 0.59 -0.90 -9.08
C PHE A 54 -0.50 -1.82 -8.50
N LEU A 55 -1.77 -1.49 -8.69
CA LEU A 55 -2.91 -2.26 -8.16
C LEU A 55 -2.88 -3.72 -8.61
N GLN A 56 -2.79 -3.97 -9.93
CA GLN A 56 -2.87 -5.33 -10.45
C GLN A 56 -1.63 -6.18 -10.09
N VAL A 57 -0.44 -5.58 -10.04
CA VAL A 57 0.77 -6.32 -9.65
C VAL A 57 0.81 -6.59 -8.15
N SER A 58 0.42 -5.61 -7.32
CA SER A 58 0.46 -5.77 -5.85
C SER A 58 -0.64 -6.68 -5.31
N GLU A 59 -1.84 -6.63 -5.89
CA GLU A 59 -3.01 -7.33 -5.35
C GLU A 59 -3.40 -8.60 -6.11
N LEU A 60 -3.07 -8.69 -7.41
CA LEU A 60 -3.44 -9.84 -8.27
C LEU A 60 -2.23 -10.62 -8.79
N GLU A 61 -1.00 -10.16 -8.48
CA GLU A 61 0.24 -10.64 -9.10
C GLU A 61 0.18 -10.64 -10.64
N TYR A 62 -0.58 -9.70 -11.20
CA TYR A 62 -0.86 -9.64 -12.63
C TYR A 62 -0.21 -8.41 -13.26
N VAL A 63 0.63 -8.63 -14.27
CA VAL A 63 1.18 -7.54 -15.07
C VAL A 63 0.15 -7.16 -16.14
N PRO A 64 -0.31 -5.89 -16.23
CA PRO A 64 -1.30 -5.47 -17.20
C PRO A 64 -0.93 -5.84 -18.64
N ASN A 65 -1.93 -6.30 -19.41
CA ASN A 65 -1.78 -6.73 -20.79
C ASN A 65 -0.78 -7.90 -20.97
N SER A 66 -0.62 -8.76 -19.98
CA SER A 66 0.14 -10.03 -20.11
C SER A 66 -0.69 -11.16 -20.73
N GLY A 67 -1.98 -10.91 -21.01
CA GLY A 67 -2.93 -11.89 -21.52
C GLY A 67 -3.57 -12.73 -20.42
N GLY A 68 -4.53 -13.57 -20.77
CA GLY A 68 -5.26 -14.42 -19.81
C GLY A 68 -6.16 -13.65 -18.84
N ASN A 69 -6.65 -14.35 -17.82
CA ASN A 69 -7.50 -13.79 -16.76
C ASN A 69 -6.62 -13.17 -15.65
N PRO A 70 -6.76 -11.88 -15.31
CA PRO A 70 -5.99 -11.22 -14.26
C PRO A 70 -6.16 -11.85 -12.87
N PHE A 71 -7.30 -12.46 -12.61
CA PHE A 71 -7.60 -13.09 -11.32
C PHE A 71 -6.98 -14.49 -11.16
N LYS A 72 -6.38 -15.04 -12.23
CA LYS A 72 -5.88 -16.42 -12.22
C LYS A 72 -4.85 -16.66 -11.11
N ARG A 73 -3.86 -15.78 -10.95
CA ARG A 73 -2.81 -15.98 -9.93
C ARG A 73 -3.33 -15.82 -8.51
N ALA A 74 -4.14 -14.80 -8.28
CA ALA A 74 -4.90 -14.62 -7.03
C ALA A 74 -5.73 -15.88 -6.68
N SER A 75 -6.30 -16.55 -7.69
CA SER A 75 -7.06 -17.81 -7.54
C SER A 75 -6.23 -19.10 -7.54
N THR A 76 -4.91 -19.05 -7.75
CA THR A 76 -4.06 -20.25 -7.87
C THR A 76 -2.73 -20.12 -7.15
N ALA A 77 -2.63 -19.27 -6.13
CA ALA A 77 -1.40 -19.16 -5.34
C ALA A 77 -1.17 -20.50 -4.63
N THR A 78 -0.17 -21.26 -5.07
CA THR A 78 0.16 -22.59 -4.52
C THR A 78 1.17 -22.50 -3.37
N ASN A 79 1.38 -21.32 -2.78
CA ASN A 79 2.20 -21.14 -1.59
C ASN A 79 1.33 -21.14 -0.32
N SER A 80 1.94 -21.47 0.80
CA SER A 80 1.30 -22.08 1.98
C SER A 80 0.33 -21.21 2.79
N TYR A 81 -0.09 -20.03 2.33
CA TYR A 81 -0.86 -19.09 3.16
C TYR A 81 -2.11 -18.47 2.52
N SER A 82 -2.37 -18.64 1.21
CA SER A 82 -3.64 -18.25 0.59
C SER A 82 -3.80 -18.97 -0.75
N ASN A 83 -4.81 -19.84 -0.88
CA ASN A 83 -5.05 -20.62 -2.10
C ASN A 83 -5.96 -19.88 -3.11
N TYR A 84 -6.86 -19.03 -2.61
CA TYR A 84 -7.81 -18.27 -3.40
C TYR A 84 -8.02 -16.89 -2.79
N VAL A 85 -8.14 -15.86 -3.61
CA VAL A 85 -8.48 -14.49 -3.20
C VAL A 85 -9.62 -14.00 -4.08
N ASP A 86 -10.74 -13.69 -3.45
CA ASP A 86 -11.93 -13.11 -4.06
C ASP A 86 -12.03 -11.64 -3.66
N TYR A 87 -12.43 -10.79 -4.61
CA TYR A 87 -12.73 -9.37 -4.38
C TYR A 87 -14.22 -9.14 -4.59
N TYR A 88 -14.95 -8.85 -3.52
CA TYR A 88 -16.41 -8.72 -3.54
C TYR A 88 -16.86 -7.29 -3.85
N SER A 89 -16.08 -6.28 -3.49
CA SER A 89 -16.43 -4.90 -3.78
C SER A 89 -15.24 -3.95 -3.70
N TRP A 90 -15.42 -2.77 -4.29
CA TRP A 90 -14.54 -1.63 -4.10
C TRP A 90 -15.35 -0.34 -4.00
N GLU A 91 -14.83 0.64 -3.26
CA GLU A 91 -15.44 1.97 -3.14
C GLU A 91 -14.40 3.05 -3.39
N LYS A 92 -14.76 4.05 -4.21
CA LYS A 92 -13.98 5.29 -4.34
C LYS A 92 -14.39 6.24 -3.23
N MET A 93 -13.47 6.52 -2.31
CA MET A 93 -13.73 7.46 -1.23
C MET A 93 -13.74 8.90 -1.74
N GLU A 94 -14.66 9.72 -1.20
CA GLU A 94 -14.54 11.18 -1.33
C GLU A 94 -13.31 11.63 -0.55
N SER A 95 -12.30 12.17 -1.24
CA SER A 95 -11.01 12.56 -0.64
C SER A 95 -10.49 13.87 -1.27
N PRO A 96 -9.40 14.48 -0.77
CA PRO A 96 -8.84 15.71 -1.34
C PRO A 96 -8.45 15.57 -2.82
N GLU A 97 -8.45 16.69 -3.54
CA GLU A 97 -8.34 16.71 -5.02
C GLU A 97 -7.13 15.96 -5.60
N ASN A 98 -5.98 15.99 -4.91
CA ASN A 98 -4.75 15.32 -5.36
C ASN A 98 -4.66 13.85 -4.92
N ILE A 99 -5.68 13.31 -4.27
CA ILE A 99 -5.66 11.97 -3.69
C ILE A 99 -6.72 11.12 -4.37
N LEU A 100 -6.40 9.88 -4.70
CA LEU A 100 -7.35 8.84 -5.01
C LEU A 100 -7.30 7.81 -3.90
N SER A 101 -8.39 7.67 -3.17
CA SER A 101 -8.52 6.67 -2.10
C SER A 101 -9.57 5.65 -2.52
N ILE A 102 -9.18 4.37 -2.48
CA ILE A 102 -10.02 3.24 -2.86
C ILE A 102 -9.97 2.23 -1.73
N THR A 103 -11.13 1.80 -1.26
CA THR A 103 -11.24 0.65 -0.36
C THR A 103 -11.68 -0.56 -1.15
N MET A 104 -11.23 -1.75 -0.75
CA MET A 104 -11.66 -3.01 -1.33
C MET A 104 -11.92 -4.01 -0.21
N GLU A 105 -12.96 -4.81 -0.39
CA GLU A 105 -13.34 -5.88 0.51
C GLU A 105 -13.39 -7.19 -0.25
N GLY A 106 -13.01 -8.26 0.43
CA GLY A 106 -12.92 -9.57 -0.18
C GLY A 106 -12.66 -10.65 0.84
N GLU A 107 -12.29 -11.81 0.35
CA GLU A 107 -11.98 -12.98 1.16
C GLU A 107 -10.74 -13.67 0.61
N ALA A 108 -9.82 -14.03 1.51
CA ALA A 108 -8.70 -14.89 1.20
C ALA A 108 -8.95 -16.25 1.84
N SER A 109 -8.92 -17.31 1.04
CA SER A 109 -9.18 -18.67 1.48
C SER A 109 -7.89 -19.49 1.45
N GLY A 110 -7.44 -19.92 2.62
CA GLY A 110 -6.31 -20.84 2.83
C GLY A 110 -6.80 -22.15 3.42
N ALA A 111 -6.43 -22.42 4.69
CA ALA A 111 -7.04 -23.49 5.48
C ALA A 111 -8.50 -23.16 5.85
N TYR A 112 -8.80 -21.86 6.01
CA TYR A 112 -10.13 -21.32 6.24
C TYR A 112 -10.30 -20.03 5.42
N PRO A 113 -11.53 -19.66 5.08
CA PRO A 113 -11.84 -18.35 4.51
C PRO A 113 -11.69 -17.23 5.54
N GLU A 114 -11.04 -16.13 5.17
CA GLU A 114 -10.87 -14.95 6.01
C GLU A 114 -11.18 -13.69 5.20
N ASN A 115 -12.16 -12.90 5.67
CA ASN A 115 -12.49 -11.63 5.04
C ASN A 115 -11.35 -10.64 5.27
N PHE A 116 -11.06 -9.83 4.26
CA PHE A 116 -10.12 -8.73 4.36
C PHE A 116 -10.77 -7.42 3.95
N PHE A 117 -10.23 -6.34 4.50
CA PHE A 117 -10.43 -4.98 4.06
C PHE A 117 -9.05 -4.42 3.72
N ILE A 118 -8.92 -3.78 2.56
CA ILE A 118 -7.69 -3.10 2.16
C ILE A 118 -8.00 -1.69 1.66
N ALA A 119 -7.12 -0.74 1.94
CA ALA A 119 -7.23 0.62 1.47
C ALA A 119 -5.99 1.03 0.66
N LYS A 120 -6.21 1.53 -0.55
CA LYS A 120 -5.15 2.01 -1.44
C LYS A 120 -5.30 3.50 -1.70
N ASN A 121 -4.20 4.23 -1.52
CA ASN A 121 -4.16 5.67 -1.64
C ASN A 121 -3.11 6.06 -2.68
N PHE A 122 -3.50 6.86 -3.66
CA PHE A 122 -2.61 7.31 -4.73
C PHE A 122 -2.55 8.83 -4.83
N ASP A 123 -1.36 9.35 -5.07
CA ASP A 123 -1.14 10.76 -5.39
C ASP A 123 -1.43 10.99 -6.88
N LEU A 124 -2.51 11.70 -7.20
CA LEU A 124 -2.97 11.97 -8.57
C LEU A 124 -2.07 12.94 -9.35
N ARG A 125 -1.00 13.45 -8.73
CA ARG A 125 0.05 14.25 -9.39
C ARG A 125 1.16 13.36 -9.95
N THR A 126 1.44 12.23 -9.29
CA THR A 126 2.58 11.36 -9.61
C THR A 126 2.20 9.91 -9.93
N GLY A 127 0.97 9.50 -9.62
CA GLY A 127 0.50 8.12 -9.70
C GLY A 127 1.15 7.17 -8.69
N ASN A 128 1.93 7.70 -7.73
CA ASN A 128 2.55 6.90 -6.68
C ASN A 128 1.53 6.47 -5.64
N TYR A 129 1.73 5.27 -5.09
CA TYR A 129 1.13 4.90 -3.82
C TYR A 129 1.61 5.84 -2.72
N ILE A 130 0.68 6.30 -1.89
CA ILE A 130 0.97 7.15 -0.74
C ILE A 130 1.37 6.22 0.40
N ASN A 131 2.60 6.36 0.90
CA ASN A 131 3.02 5.66 2.10
C ASN A 131 2.58 6.45 3.33
N VAL A 132 1.98 5.76 4.30
CA VAL A 132 1.50 6.40 5.53
C VAL A 132 2.63 7.10 6.29
N GLU A 133 3.83 6.53 6.30
CA GLU A 133 4.99 7.11 7.00
C GLU A 133 5.49 8.40 6.34
N ASP A 134 5.35 8.52 5.01
CA ASP A 134 5.75 9.72 4.26
C ASP A 134 4.83 10.92 4.55
N LEU A 135 3.65 10.69 5.14
CA LEU A 135 2.69 11.75 5.46
C LEU A 135 3.09 12.58 6.68
N PHE A 136 3.93 12.04 7.55
CA PHE A 136 4.28 12.67 8.82
C PHE A 136 5.75 13.04 8.82
N ARG A 137 6.10 14.08 9.58
CA ARG A 137 7.52 14.29 9.89
C ARG A 137 8.06 13.11 10.70
N PRO A 138 9.36 12.78 10.61
CA PRO A 138 9.92 11.63 11.31
C PRO A 138 9.66 11.61 12.82
N ASP A 139 9.70 12.77 13.49
CA ASP A 139 9.39 12.95 14.91
C ASP A 139 7.88 12.79 15.21
N ALA A 140 7.03 13.17 14.25
CA ALA A 140 5.59 13.14 14.37
C ALA A 140 4.97 11.76 14.12
N ALA A 141 5.57 10.93 13.25
CA ALA A 141 5.07 9.59 12.92
C ALA A 141 4.90 8.73 14.18
N LYS A 142 5.92 8.71 15.05
CA LYS A 142 5.86 8.01 16.35
C LYS A 142 4.76 8.57 17.26
N THR A 143 4.55 9.88 17.25
CA THR A 143 3.51 10.53 18.04
C THR A 143 2.12 10.10 17.59
N ILE A 144 1.86 10.09 16.28
CA ILE A 144 0.56 9.68 15.72
C ILE A 144 0.30 8.20 15.97
N LYS A 145 1.30 7.35 15.76
CA LYS A 145 1.23 5.93 16.14
C LYS A 145 0.79 5.76 17.59
N ASN A 146 1.45 6.45 18.52
CA ASN A 146 1.14 6.35 19.95
C ASN A 146 -0.27 6.87 20.28
N LEU A 147 -0.77 7.89 19.56
CA LEU A 147 -2.14 8.38 19.73
C LEU A 147 -3.16 7.34 19.29
N ILE A 148 -2.96 6.70 18.14
CA ILE A 148 -3.81 5.61 17.65
C ILE A 148 -3.82 4.46 18.65
N GLN A 149 -2.65 3.98 19.05
CA GLN A 149 -2.52 2.88 20.01
C GLN A 149 -3.18 3.19 21.36
N LYS A 150 -3.06 4.44 21.82
CA LYS A 150 -3.71 4.89 23.05
C LYS A 150 -5.24 4.82 22.95
N GLU A 151 -5.80 5.23 21.82
CA GLU A 151 -7.25 5.18 21.60
C GLU A 151 -7.76 3.74 21.52
N ILE A 152 -7.05 2.87 20.80
CA ILE A 152 -7.38 1.43 20.74
C ILE A 152 -7.35 0.80 22.14
N LYS A 153 -6.27 1.03 22.90
CA LYS A 153 -6.15 0.55 24.29
C LYS A 153 -7.29 1.05 25.17
N LYS A 154 -7.77 2.28 24.92
CA LYS A 154 -8.93 2.83 25.61
C LYS A 154 -10.23 2.11 25.22
N GLN A 155 -10.50 1.90 23.93
CA GLN A 155 -11.69 1.17 23.47
C GLN A 155 -11.76 -0.23 24.10
N ILE A 156 -10.64 -0.95 24.09
CA ILE A 156 -10.53 -2.29 24.71
C ILE A 156 -10.75 -2.21 26.23
N ALA A 157 -10.12 -1.25 26.92
CA ALA A 157 -10.28 -1.10 28.36
C ALA A 157 -11.72 -0.75 28.75
N ASP A 158 -12.38 0.15 28.00
CA ASP A 158 -13.77 0.51 28.23
C ASP A 158 -14.70 -0.70 28.01
N PHE A 159 -14.44 -1.52 26.99
CA PHE A 159 -15.21 -2.75 26.75
C PHE A 159 -14.99 -3.81 27.84
N LEU A 160 -13.75 -3.98 28.29
CA LEU A 160 -13.42 -4.87 29.41
C LEU A 160 -14.14 -4.48 30.70
N VAL A 161 -14.36 -3.19 30.96
CA VAL A 161 -15.15 -2.74 32.12
C VAL A 161 -16.59 -3.23 32.02
N VAL A 162 -17.19 -3.21 30.82
CA VAL A 162 -18.56 -3.71 30.59
C VAL A 162 -18.62 -5.22 30.84
N LEU A 163 -17.75 -6.01 30.21
CA LEU A 163 -17.71 -7.47 30.35
C LEU A 163 -17.48 -7.91 31.82
N LYS A 164 -16.58 -7.21 32.53
CA LYS A 164 -16.27 -7.52 33.94
C LYS A 164 -17.36 -7.13 34.92
N ALA A 165 -18.29 -6.26 34.52
CA ALA A 165 -19.43 -5.86 35.34
C ALA A 165 -20.63 -6.81 35.21
N GLU A 166 -20.60 -7.74 34.24
CA GLU A 166 -21.66 -8.71 34.03
C GLU A 166 -21.80 -9.66 35.23
N LYS A 167 -23.04 -9.87 35.69
CA LYS A 167 -23.34 -10.79 36.79
C LYS A 167 -23.52 -12.20 36.23
N ASN A 168 -22.94 -13.19 36.91
CA ASN A 168 -22.97 -14.60 36.48
C ASN A 168 -22.32 -14.78 35.10
N GLN A 169 -21.07 -14.35 34.96
CA GLN A 169 -20.30 -14.46 33.73
C GLN A 169 -20.30 -15.90 33.20
N SER A 170 -20.75 -16.07 31.96
CA SER A 170 -20.66 -17.34 31.24
C SER A 170 -19.21 -17.64 30.84
N ASP A 171 -18.94 -18.88 30.45
CA ASP A 171 -17.64 -19.26 29.89
C ASP A 171 -17.29 -18.44 28.64
N GLU A 172 -18.29 -18.02 27.87
CA GLU A 172 -18.14 -17.15 26.70
C GLU A 172 -17.63 -15.75 27.11
N VAL A 173 -18.24 -15.13 28.12
CA VAL A 173 -17.81 -13.82 28.65
C VAL A 173 -16.39 -13.90 29.20
N LEU A 174 -16.05 -14.98 29.90
CA LEU A 174 -14.69 -15.20 30.40
C LEU A 174 -13.67 -15.35 29.25
N ALA A 175 -14.06 -16.03 28.17
CA ALA A 175 -13.22 -16.16 26.97
C ALA A 175 -13.07 -14.81 26.24
N GLN A 176 -14.12 -14.00 26.15
CA GLN A 176 -14.04 -12.63 25.61
C GLN A 176 -13.11 -11.75 26.44
N ILE A 177 -13.20 -11.80 27.78
CA ILE A 177 -12.27 -11.07 28.66
C ILE A 177 -10.82 -11.49 28.37
N GLY A 178 -10.56 -12.80 28.31
CA GLY A 178 -9.23 -13.33 28.01
C GLY A 178 -8.71 -12.89 26.62
N LEU A 179 -9.59 -12.85 25.61
CA LEU A 179 -9.26 -12.35 24.28
C LEU A 179 -8.78 -10.89 24.33
N TYR A 180 -9.57 -10.01 24.96
CA TYR A 180 -9.28 -8.58 24.99
C TYR A 180 -8.10 -8.21 25.91
N GLU A 181 -7.89 -8.93 27.01
CA GLU A 181 -6.73 -8.74 27.88
C GLU A 181 -5.40 -9.07 27.20
N ASN A 182 -5.42 -10.01 26.24
CA ASN A 182 -4.24 -10.43 25.48
C ASN A 182 -4.16 -9.78 24.09
N CYS A 183 -5.01 -8.79 23.80
CA CYS A 183 -5.03 -8.15 22.50
C CYS A 183 -3.73 -7.40 22.22
N TYR A 184 -3.07 -7.75 21.11
CA TYR A 184 -1.89 -7.04 20.64
C TYR A 184 -2.31 -5.66 20.13
N THR A 185 -1.67 -4.60 20.62
CA THR A 185 -2.05 -3.22 20.28
C THR A 185 -0.85 -2.36 19.86
N ASP A 186 0.33 -2.96 19.72
CA ASP A 186 1.58 -2.25 19.45
C ASP A 186 1.90 -2.17 17.93
N TYR A 187 0.88 -1.99 17.10
CA TYR A 187 0.99 -1.91 15.64
C TYR A 187 1.87 -0.73 15.15
N GLY A 188 2.65 -0.96 14.09
CA GLY A 188 3.27 0.10 13.29
C GLY A 188 2.23 0.84 12.45
N LEU A 189 2.55 2.03 11.93
CA LEU A 189 1.64 2.75 11.02
C LEU A 189 1.39 1.96 9.73
N ASP A 190 2.42 1.25 9.25
CA ASP A 190 2.39 0.36 8.09
C ASP A 190 1.72 -1.01 8.38
N GLY A 191 1.39 -1.29 9.63
CA GLY A 191 0.62 -2.46 10.06
C GLY A 191 -0.88 -2.20 10.18
N MET A 192 -1.34 -1.01 9.80
CA MET A 192 -2.75 -0.61 9.82
C MET A 192 -3.18 -0.18 8.43
N GLU A 193 -4.42 -0.47 8.08
CA GLU A 193 -5.03 0.10 6.89
C GLU A 193 -5.37 1.55 7.14
N TYR A 194 -5.36 2.37 6.09
CA TYR A 194 -5.72 3.77 6.22
C TYR A 194 -6.26 4.34 4.91
N TYR A 195 -7.15 5.33 5.00
CA TYR A 195 -7.60 6.06 3.82
C TYR A 195 -7.94 7.52 4.12
N PHE A 196 -7.93 8.32 3.06
CA PHE A 196 -8.39 9.70 3.09
C PHE A 196 -9.89 9.74 2.83
N ALA A 197 -10.64 10.39 3.73
CA ALA A 197 -12.02 10.80 3.52
C ALA A 197 -12.05 12.32 3.24
N LYS A 198 -13.24 12.93 3.10
CA LYS A 198 -13.37 14.33 2.66
C LYS A 198 -12.58 15.33 3.52
N ASP A 199 -12.62 15.17 4.83
CA ASP A 199 -12.10 16.13 5.82
C ASP A 199 -11.23 15.49 6.92
N LYS A 200 -10.96 14.19 6.79
CA LYS A 200 -10.25 13.38 7.78
C LYS A 200 -9.46 12.24 7.16
N MET A 201 -8.55 11.68 7.95
CA MET A 201 -7.98 10.36 7.71
C MET A 201 -8.61 9.35 8.64
N LYS A 202 -8.83 8.14 8.14
CA LYS A 202 -9.19 6.99 8.96
C LYS A 202 -8.03 6.01 8.99
N PHE A 203 -7.78 5.47 10.18
CA PHE A 203 -6.85 4.37 10.43
C PHE A 203 -7.67 3.20 10.94
N ILE A 204 -7.41 2.01 10.42
CA ILE A 204 -8.11 0.78 10.77
C ILE A 204 -7.07 -0.22 11.24
N ALA A 205 -7.03 -0.44 12.54
CA ALA A 205 -6.18 -1.46 13.12
C ALA A 205 -6.89 -2.83 13.10
N PRO A 206 -6.14 -3.93 12.97
CA PRO A 206 -6.71 -5.27 12.99
C PRO A 206 -7.50 -5.56 14.26
N ARG A 207 -8.43 -6.51 14.15
CA ARG A 207 -9.17 -7.10 15.26
C ARG A 207 -8.27 -7.85 16.26
N CYS A 208 -8.77 -8.09 17.47
CA CYS A 208 -8.05 -8.82 18.51
C CYS A 208 -8.06 -10.34 18.27
N ALA A 209 -9.17 -10.87 17.75
CA ALA A 209 -9.32 -12.31 17.54
C ALA A 209 -8.55 -12.83 16.33
N ASN A 210 -8.08 -14.07 16.46
CA ASN A 210 -7.73 -14.89 15.31
C ASN A 210 -9.01 -15.47 14.65
N HIS A 211 -8.85 -16.25 13.59
CA HIS A 211 -9.98 -16.88 12.89
C HIS A 211 -10.89 -17.70 13.83
N ALA A 212 -10.30 -18.56 14.67
CA ALA A 212 -11.05 -19.47 15.54
C ALA A 212 -11.88 -18.76 16.62
N MET A 213 -11.47 -17.58 17.06
CA MET A 213 -12.14 -16.81 18.12
C MET A 213 -13.00 -15.66 17.57
N ARG A 214 -13.26 -15.61 16.26
CA ARG A 214 -13.95 -14.48 15.63
C ARG A 214 -15.33 -14.20 16.23
N ALA A 215 -16.08 -15.24 16.59
CA ALA A 215 -17.40 -15.09 17.19
C ALA A 215 -17.37 -14.38 18.55
N LEU A 216 -16.22 -14.40 19.25
CA LEU A 216 -16.04 -13.74 20.54
C LEU A 216 -15.66 -12.26 20.39
N ASP A 217 -15.27 -11.81 19.20
CA ASP A 217 -14.77 -10.46 18.98
C ASP A 217 -15.88 -9.50 18.56
N GLU A 218 -16.48 -8.82 19.53
CA GLU A 218 -17.53 -7.83 19.31
C GLU A 218 -17.01 -6.43 18.94
N LEU A 219 -15.76 -6.10 19.30
CA LEU A 219 -15.12 -4.85 18.89
C LEU A 219 -14.67 -4.88 17.43
N ASP A 220 -14.35 -6.06 16.91
CA ASP A 220 -13.80 -6.26 15.57
C ASP A 220 -12.60 -5.32 15.32
N SER A 221 -12.46 -4.77 14.12
CA SER A 221 -11.38 -3.87 13.74
C SER A 221 -11.55 -2.48 14.36
N HIS A 222 -10.46 -1.89 14.83
CA HIS A 222 -10.51 -0.59 15.52
C HIS A 222 -10.34 0.57 14.54
N VAL A 223 -11.35 1.42 14.43
CA VAL A 223 -11.34 2.61 13.55
C VAL A 223 -11.01 3.87 14.33
N ILE A 224 -9.88 4.51 14.01
CA ILE A 224 -9.45 5.79 14.59
C ILE A 224 -9.46 6.86 13.51
N GLU A 225 -10.10 7.99 13.79
CA GLU A 225 -10.23 9.10 12.84
C GLU A 225 -9.50 10.35 13.33
N PHE A 226 -8.82 11.05 12.42
CA PHE A 226 -8.27 12.37 12.70
C PHE A 226 -8.66 13.36 11.62
N SER A 227 -9.16 14.53 12.03
CA SER A 227 -9.37 15.64 11.09
C SER A 227 -8.05 16.15 10.51
N TYR A 228 -8.05 16.64 9.28
CA TYR A 228 -6.85 17.25 8.69
C TYR A 228 -6.34 18.44 9.49
N LYS A 229 -7.25 19.19 10.13
CA LYS A 229 -6.88 20.31 11.02
C LYS A 229 -6.10 19.86 12.25
N PHE A 230 -6.52 18.77 12.90
CA PHE A 230 -5.76 18.20 14.02
C PHE A 230 -4.35 17.79 13.57
N LEU A 231 -4.30 17.23 12.37
CA LEU A 231 -3.14 16.62 11.80
C LEU A 231 -2.12 17.61 11.22
N GLU A 232 -2.54 18.82 10.84
CA GLU A 232 -1.73 19.85 10.20
C GLU A 232 -0.36 20.09 10.86
N LYS A 233 -0.32 20.08 12.20
CA LYS A 233 0.91 20.27 12.97
C LYS A 233 1.87 19.09 12.92
N TYR A 234 1.45 17.92 12.43
CA TYR A 234 2.25 16.71 12.31
C TYR A 234 2.73 16.46 10.87
N TRP A 235 2.17 17.18 9.90
CA TRP A 235 2.36 16.89 8.48
C TRP A 235 3.80 17.10 8.04
N SER A 236 4.28 16.17 7.21
CA SER A 236 5.44 16.42 6.36
C SER A 236 5.11 17.51 5.33
N PRO A 237 6.11 18.16 4.72
CA PRO A 237 5.88 19.05 3.57
C PRO A 237 5.07 18.36 2.46
N TYR A 238 5.37 17.08 2.19
CA TYR A 238 4.64 16.24 1.24
C TYR A 238 3.14 16.17 1.53
N ALA A 239 2.76 15.82 2.77
CA ALA A 239 1.35 15.75 3.15
C ALA A 239 0.63 17.10 3.09
N LYS A 240 1.31 18.19 3.47
CA LYS A 240 0.73 19.55 3.37
C LYS A 240 0.39 19.89 1.93
N ASN A 241 1.32 19.64 1.00
CA ASN A 241 1.08 19.90 -0.42
C ASN A 241 0.02 18.97 -1.01
N LEU A 242 0.04 17.70 -0.62
CA LEU A 242 -0.93 16.70 -1.05
C LEU A 242 -2.37 17.09 -0.66
N VAL A 243 -2.61 17.33 0.63
CA VAL A 243 -3.96 17.60 1.17
C VAL A 243 -4.48 18.98 0.78
N SER A 244 -3.62 19.98 0.61
CA SER A 244 -4.03 21.35 0.23
C SER A 244 -4.42 21.51 -1.24
N GLY A 245 -4.22 20.50 -2.09
CA GLY A 245 -4.45 20.63 -3.53
C GLY A 245 -3.28 21.29 -4.28
N SER A 246 -2.12 21.50 -3.62
CA SER A 246 -0.92 22.08 -4.26
C SER A 246 -0.38 21.19 -5.38
N SER A 247 0.08 21.80 -6.47
CA SER A 247 0.77 21.10 -7.55
C SER A 247 2.22 20.75 -7.21
N GLN A 248 2.75 21.23 -6.08
CA GLN A 248 4.11 20.91 -5.64
C GLN A 248 4.21 19.43 -5.25
N VAL A 249 5.08 18.71 -5.94
CA VAL A 249 5.44 17.32 -5.62
C VAL A 249 6.72 17.33 -4.79
N ASP A 250 6.73 16.56 -3.71
CA ASP A 250 7.89 16.38 -2.85
C ASP A 250 8.40 14.94 -2.95
N HIS A 251 9.67 14.73 -2.57
CA HIS A 251 10.28 13.42 -2.58
C HIS A 251 9.69 12.52 -1.49
N THR A 252 9.32 11.30 -1.87
CA THR A 252 8.78 10.25 -0.97
C THR A 252 9.72 9.06 -0.90
N SER A 253 9.53 8.19 0.10
CA SER A 253 10.39 7.03 0.33
C SER A 253 10.43 6.05 -0.85
N PHE A 254 11.43 5.15 -0.83
CA PHE A 254 11.70 4.17 -1.89
C PHE A 254 10.64 3.05 -2.00
N ARG A 255 9.86 2.80 -0.94
CA ARG A 255 8.87 1.71 -0.84
C ARG A 255 7.62 1.99 -1.68
N ASN A 256 6.93 0.93 -2.08
CA ASN A 256 5.70 0.94 -2.86
C ASN A 256 5.79 1.80 -4.14
N LYS A 257 6.93 1.70 -4.84
CA LYS A 257 7.22 2.51 -6.03
C LYS A 257 7.52 1.66 -7.25
N LEU A 258 7.05 2.16 -8.38
CA LEU A 258 7.32 1.61 -9.70
C LEU A 258 8.51 2.32 -10.33
N TYR A 259 9.43 1.53 -10.87
CA TYR A 259 10.58 1.98 -11.63
C TYR A 259 10.60 1.30 -12.98
N LYS A 260 11.11 1.98 -14.00
CA LYS A 260 11.27 1.44 -15.35
C LYS A 260 12.65 1.77 -15.90
N GLY A 261 13.18 0.87 -16.70
CA GLY A 261 14.45 1.11 -17.38
C GLY A 261 14.95 -0.13 -18.10
N THR A 262 16.25 -0.40 -18.04
CA THR A 262 16.86 -1.51 -18.79
C THR A 262 17.92 -2.28 -18.01
N ILE A 263 18.06 -3.56 -18.37
CA ILE A 263 19.25 -4.36 -18.08
C ILE A 263 20.10 -4.46 -19.36
N GLY A 264 21.40 -4.20 -19.24
CA GLY A 264 22.39 -4.24 -20.32
C GLY A 264 22.11 -3.27 -21.48
N GLY A 265 21.37 -2.18 -21.24
CA GLY A 265 20.95 -1.21 -22.27
C GLY A 265 20.00 -1.79 -23.32
N LYS A 266 19.54 -3.04 -23.14
CA LYS A 266 18.91 -3.85 -24.18
C LYS A 266 17.55 -4.38 -23.76
N TYR A 267 17.41 -4.78 -22.50
CA TYR A 267 16.25 -5.51 -22.02
C TYR A 267 15.39 -4.57 -21.16
N PRO A 268 14.27 -4.03 -21.69
CA PRO A 268 13.40 -3.17 -20.91
C PRO A 268 12.76 -3.95 -19.77
N VAL A 269 12.81 -3.36 -18.59
CA VAL A 269 12.27 -3.94 -17.36
C VAL A 269 11.45 -2.90 -16.60
N THR A 270 10.46 -3.39 -15.86
CA THR A 270 9.72 -2.62 -14.88
C THR A 270 9.82 -3.34 -13.54
N VAL A 271 10.00 -2.57 -12.45
CA VAL A 271 10.21 -3.06 -11.09
C VAL A 271 9.17 -2.40 -10.18
N LEU A 272 8.48 -3.20 -9.38
CA LEU A 272 7.71 -2.74 -8.23
C LEU A 272 8.48 -3.05 -6.96
N VAL A 273 8.97 -2.01 -6.28
CA VAL A 273 9.45 -2.13 -4.90
C VAL A 273 8.23 -2.21 -3.99
N LYS A 274 8.10 -3.29 -3.22
CA LYS A 274 6.95 -3.54 -2.35
C LYS A 274 7.18 -2.87 -0.99
N ARG A 275 7.65 -3.62 0.00
CA ARG A 275 7.81 -3.18 1.39
C ARG A 275 9.28 -3.05 1.77
N LEU A 276 9.57 -2.12 2.68
CA LEU A 276 10.83 -2.01 3.41
C LEU A 276 10.63 -2.48 4.85
N TYR A 277 11.59 -3.21 5.38
CA TYR A 277 11.66 -3.66 6.77
C TYR A 277 12.92 -3.08 7.38
N ASP A 278 12.76 -2.17 8.35
CA ASP A 278 13.91 -1.58 9.02
C ASP A 278 14.65 -2.65 9.85
N GLU A 279 15.98 -2.69 9.72
CA GLU A 279 16.83 -3.63 10.45
C GLU A 279 17.57 -2.93 11.60
N GLN A 280 17.87 -3.69 12.65
CA GLN A 280 18.73 -3.22 13.73
C GLN A 280 20.12 -2.90 13.16
N GLY A 281 20.59 -1.66 13.33
CA GLY A 281 21.91 -1.21 12.85
C GLY A 281 21.89 -0.28 11.64
N GLY A 282 20.72 0.24 11.23
CA GLY A 282 20.62 1.32 10.24
C GLY A 282 20.59 0.86 8.78
N GLY A 283 20.26 -0.40 8.54
CA GLY A 283 19.91 -0.93 7.22
C GLY A 283 18.41 -1.22 7.11
N ALA A 284 17.96 -1.66 5.94
CA ALA A 284 16.61 -2.18 5.73
C ALA A 284 16.65 -3.36 4.75
N SER A 285 15.78 -4.34 4.91
CA SER A 285 15.49 -5.33 3.86
C SER A 285 14.27 -4.92 3.07
N PHE A 286 14.16 -5.39 1.82
CA PHE A 286 12.97 -5.15 1.00
C PHE A 286 12.69 -6.32 0.07
N ASN A 287 11.45 -6.38 -0.38
CA ASN A 287 11.05 -7.22 -1.50
C ASN A 287 10.66 -6.33 -2.68
N ALA A 288 10.97 -6.80 -3.87
CA ALA A 288 10.50 -6.23 -5.11
C ALA A 288 10.08 -7.35 -6.06
N SER A 289 9.17 -7.06 -6.97
CA SER A 289 8.96 -7.88 -8.15
C SER A 289 9.40 -7.09 -9.36
N TYR A 290 10.07 -7.73 -10.31
CA TYR A 290 10.32 -7.14 -11.61
C TYR A 290 9.88 -8.05 -12.73
N TRP A 291 9.75 -7.49 -13.93
CA TRP A 291 9.46 -8.25 -15.14
C TRP A 291 10.13 -7.58 -16.33
N TYR A 292 10.42 -8.39 -17.36
CA TYR A 292 10.78 -7.83 -18.65
C TYR A 292 9.51 -7.39 -19.36
N ASP A 293 9.49 -6.16 -19.89
CA ASP A 293 8.29 -5.59 -20.52
C ASP A 293 7.74 -6.45 -21.67
N LYS A 294 8.62 -7.21 -22.33
CA LYS A 294 8.26 -8.11 -23.42
C LYS A 294 7.54 -9.38 -22.94
N ASN A 295 8.00 -9.99 -21.86
CA ASN A 295 7.49 -11.31 -21.41
C ASN A 295 6.47 -11.20 -20.27
N LYS A 296 6.51 -10.11 -19.50
CA LYS A 296 5.58 -9.80 -18.41
C LYS A 296 5.44 -10.90 -17.35
N LYS A 297 6.48 -11.72 -17.19
CA LYS A 297 6.57 -12.72 -16.11
C LYS A 297 7.21 -12.05 -14.89
N LEU A 298 6.49 -12.03 -13.77
CA LEU A 298 7.02 -11.57 -12.49
C LEU A 298 8.17 -12.47 -12.02
N ILE A 299 9.22 -11.83 -11.52
CA ILE A 299 10.41 -12.43 -10.92
C ILE A 299 10.67 -11.69 -9.61
N GLU A 300 10.93 -12.45 -8.53
CA GLU A 300 11.12 -11.88 -7.20
C GLU A 300 12.56 -11.45 -6.96
N TRP A 301 12.68 -10.29 -6.33
CA TRP A 301 13.91 -9.65 -5.90
C TRP A 301 13.88 -9.49 -4.38
N ASN A 302 14.85 -10.10 -3.70
CA ASN A 302 15.04 -9.96 -2.26
C ASN A 302 16.23 -9.06 -2.02
N GLY A 303 15.97 -7.86 -1.50
CA GLY A 303 16.94 -6.78 -1.39
C GLY A 303 17.32 -6.44 0.05
N LYS A 304 18.50 -5.84 0.17
CA LYS A 304 18.98 -5.12 1.35
C LYS A 304 19.38 -3.72 0.93
N MET A 305 19.20 -2.78 1.83
CA MET A 305 19.51 -1.37 1.66
C MET A 305 20.36 -0.88 2.82
N LYS A 306 21.44 -0.15 2.50
CA LYS A 306 22.26 0.56 3.48
C LYS A 306 22.57 1.95 2.95
N GLY A 307 21.96 2.97 3.56
CA GLY A 307 21.95 4.31 2.98
C GLY A 307 21.29 4.29 1.61
N ASN A 308 22.01 4.72 0.57
CA ASN A 308 21.50 4.73 -0.80
C ASN A 308 21.92 3.50 -1.62
N HIS A 309 22.68 2.58 -1.05
CA HIS A 309 23.13 1.39 -1.75
C HIS A 309 22.14 0.25 -1.56
N ILE A 310 21.84 -0.48 -2.63
CA ILE A 310 21.00 -1.68 -2.63
C ILE A 310 21.75 -2.90 -3.18
N SER A 311 21.58 -4.01 -2.48
CA SER A 311 22.09 -5.32 -2.85
C SER A 311 20.90 -6.28 -2.96
N ILE A 312 20.73 -6.97 -4.08
CA ILE A 312 19.54 -7.79 -4.35
C ILE A 312 19.96 -9.17 -4.82
N THR A 313 19.27 -10.19 -4.30
CA THR A 313 19.30 -11.54 -4.83
C THR A 313 18.04 -11.79 -5.66
N GLU A 314 18.25 -12.16 -6.92
CA GLU A 314 17.18 -12.58 -7.83
C GLU A 314 16.96 -14.09 -7.72
N SER A 315 15.71 -14.52 -7.61
CA SER A 315 15.36 -15.94 -7.55
C SER A 315 14.18 -16.24 -8.46
N GLU A 316 14.25 -17.35 -9.19
CA GLU A 316 13.17 -17.74 -10.11
C GLU A 316 12.07 -18.54 -9.42
N PHE A 317 12.42 -19.49 -8.56
CA PHE A 317 11.49 -20.35 -7.81
C PHE A 317 12.17 -20.99 -6.60
N TYR A 318 11.38 -21.50 -5.65
CA TYR A 318 11.86 -22.36 -4.56
C TYR A 318 11.86 -23.82 -5.02
N SER A 319 13.01 -24.49 -4.94
CA SER A 319 13.11 -25.92 -5.25
C SER A 319 12.87 -26.74 -3.98
N GLU A 320 11.77 -27.49 -3.95
CA GLU A 320 11.46 -28.42 -2.84
C GLU A 320 12.53 -29.50 -2.67
N GLU A 321 13.05 -30.01 -3.79
CA GLU A 321 14.10 -31.05 -3.80
C GLU A 321 15.41 -30.53 -3.19
N ALA A 322 15.81 -29.31 -3.55
CA ALA A 322 17.02 -28.69 -3.03
C ALA A 322 16.81 -27.91 -1.72
N ARG A 323 15.55 -27.76 -1.28
CA ARG A 323 15.12 -26.95 -0.12
C ARG A 323 15.70 -25.53 -0.12
N GLN A 324 15.82 -24.91 -1.29
CA GLN A 324 16.40 -23.58 -1.44
C GLN A 324 15.82 -22.81 -2.63
N TRP A 325 15.92 -21.49 -2.55
CA TRP A 325 15.61 -20.59 -3.66
C TRP A 325 16.66 -20.72 -4.76
N MET A 326 16.20 -20.90 -5.99
CA MET A 326 17.05 -21.03 -7.17
C MET A 326 17.48 -19.63 -7.63
N VAL A 327 18.66 -19.23 -7.16
CA VAL A 327 19.26 -17.91 -7.46
C VAL A 327 19.72 -17.84 -8.91
N THR A 328 19.22 -16.84 -9.63
CA THR A 328 19.53 -16.59 -11.05
C THR A 328 20.46 -15.40 -11.26
N GLY A 329 20.46 -14.43 -10.35
CA GLY A 329 21.34 -13.27 -10.46
C GLY A 329 21.46 -12.45 -9.19
N PHE A 330 22.36 -11.48 -9.25
CA PHE A 330 22.61 -10.52 -8.19
C PHE A 330 22.56 -9.11 -8.75
N VAL A 331 22.05 -8.14 -7.98
CA VAL A 331 22.13 -6.72 -8.34
C VAL A 331 22.84 -5.97 -7.24
N GLU A 332 23.77 -5.12 -7.63
CA GLU A 332 24.37 -4.10 -6.77
C GLU A 332 24.16 -2.74 -7.43
N ALA A 333 23.50 -1.81 -6.74
CA ALA A 333 23.11 -0.52 -7.31
C ALA A 333 23.02 0.60 -6.28
N ASP A 334 23.06 1.84 -6.75
CA ASP A 334 22.91 3.03 -5.93
C ASP A 334 21.68 3.83 -6.36
N ILE A 335 20.97 4.37 -5.36
CA ILE A 335 19.81 5.24 -5.52
C ILE A 335 20.30 6.70 -5.50
N LYS A 336 19.96 7.46 -6.55
CA LYS A 336 20.23 8.89 -6.66
C LYS A 336 19.01 9.63 -7.16
N GLY A 337 18.27 10.22 -6.22
CA GLY A 337 16.98 10.86 -6.53
C GLY A 337 15.99 9.81 -7.04
N ASN A 338 15.44 10.02 -8.22
CA ASN A 338 14.50 9.11 -8.87
C ASN A 338 15.18 8.00 -9.69
N ARG A 339 16.51 7.91 -9.70
CA ARG A 339 17.27 6.95 -10.53
C ARG A 339 17.95 5.89 -9.68
N ILE A 340 18.00 4.68 -10.21
CA ILE A 340 18.76 3.56 -9.66
C ILE A 340 19.73 3.11 -10.75
N THR A 341 21.02 3.11 -10.43
CA THR A 341 22.06 2.70 -11.38
C THR A 341 23.02 1.73 -10.75
N GLY A 342 23.37 0.66 -11.46
CA GLY A 342 24.23 -0.38 -10.92
C GLY A 342 24.54 -1.47 -11.92
N THR A 343 24.73 -2.68 -11.40
CA THR A 343 25.03 -3.87 -12.19
C THR A 343 24.10 -5.01 -11.82
N TRP A 344 23.69 -5.77 -12.83
CA TRP A 344 23.08 -7.09 -12.69
C TRP A 344 24.12 -8.13 -13.10
N GLN A 345 24.29 -9.17 -12.30
CA GLN A 345 25.21 -10.27 -12.53
C GLN A 345 24.46 -11.58 -12.66
N ASP A 346 24.70 -12.31 -13.76
CA ASP A 346 24.18 -13.66 -13.94
C ASP A 346 24.88 -14.65 -12.99
N ASN A 347 24.11 -15.43 -12.23
CA ASN A 347 24.69 -16.33 -11.23
C ASN A 347 25.50 -17.48 -11.85
N LYS A 348 25.12 -17.99 -13.03
CA LYS A 348 25.77 -19.16 -13.66
C LYS A 348 27.00 -18.76 -14.47
N THR A 349 26.84 -17.77 -15.34
CA THR A 349 27.86 -17.30 -16.29
C THR A 349 28.77 -16.24 -15.70
N LYS A 350 28.39 -15.65 -14.55
CA LYS A 350 29.09 -14.53 -13.89
C LYS A 350 29.18 -13.27 -14.76
N LYS A 351 28.40 -13.19 -15.85
CA LYS A 351 28.36 -12.04 -16.74
C LYS A 351 27.71 -10.85 -16.04
N TYR A 352 28.32 -9.68 -16.18
CA TYR A 352 27.79 -8.41 -15.71
C TYR A 352 27.08 -7.65 -16.82
N LEU A 353 25.97 -7.01 -16.48
CA LEU A 353 25.20 -6.11 -17.31
C LEU A 353 24.89 -4.85 -16.49
N ASN A 354 24.85 -3.68 -17.14
CA ASN A 354 24.43 -2.45 -16.46
C ASN A 354 22.94 -2.53 -16.10
N LEU A 355 22.57 -2.05 -14.92
CA LEU A 355 21.18 -1.81 -14.53
C LEU A 355 20.95 -0.31 -14.48
N GLU A 356 19.92 0.15 -15.17
CA GLU A 356 19.48 1.55 -15.14
C GLU A 356 17.97 1.58 -15.00
N LEU A 357 17.47 2.19 -13.93
CA LEU A 357 16.05 2.37 -13.66
C LEU A 357 15.77 3.82 -13.28
N GLU A 358 14.55 4.27 -13.57
CA GLU A 358 14.02 5.57 -13.18
C GLU A 358 12.58 5.41 -12.66
N GLU A 359 12.21 6.17 -11.64
CA GLU A 359 10.84 6.18 -11.10
C GLU A 359 9.84 6.53 -12.20
N LEU A 360 8.77 5.74 -12.32
CA LEU A 360 7.77 5.84 -13.39
C LEU A 360 6.87 7.09 -13.32
#